data_AF-A0A6I6EXT6-F1
#
_entry.id   AF-A0A6I6EXT6-F1
#
_cell.length_a   1.000
_cell.length_b   1.000
_cell.length_c   1.000
_cell.angle_alpha   90.00
_cell.angle_beta   90.00
_cell.angle_gamma   90.00
#
_symmetry.space_group_name_H-M   'P 1'
#
loop_
_entity.id
_entity.type
_entity.pdbx_description
1 polymer ?
#
loop_
_entity_poly.entity_id
_entity_poly.type
_entity_poly.pdbx_seq_one_letter_code
_entity_poly.pdbx_strand_id
1 'polypeptide(L)'
;MVALNEEVNGEGINIRILLKNGYIVNFDGKFHGDILVEDGQIIKVGRNITEQAESVIDAEGNYVFPGFIDSHTHIGCHKELGFSKETKAAKLGGTTTIFDFVYPKKGERLITALNSKRSQYEGIDNCKVELHVVISEFTEDMYEQLKEIKRAGVRGVKVYTTHDINKAKQ
;
A
#
# COMPACT_ATOMS: atom_id res chain seq x y z
N MET A 1 15.51 5.45 6.29
CA MET A 1 14.12 5.50 5.78
C MET A 1 13.41 6.66 6.45
N VAL A 2 13.17 7.71 5.69
CA VAL A 2 12.38 8.84 6.17
C VAL A 2 10.93 8.54 5.84
N ALA A 3 10.19 7.96 6.79
CA ALA A 3 8.74 7.91 6.70
C ALA A 3 8.24 9.31 7.02
N LEU A 4 7.72 10.03 6.02
CA LEU A 4 7.01 11.28 6.24
C LEU A 4 5.74 10.94 7.03
N ASN A 5 5.73 11.30 8.31
CA ASN A 5 4.69 10.92 9.26
C ASN A 5 3.59 11.98 9.42
N GLU A 6 3.64 13.06 8.64
CA GLU A 6 2.67 14.14 8.76
C GLU A 6 1.46 13.89 7.86
N GLU A 7 0.28 13.93 8.48
CA GLU A 7 -1.01 13.89 7.80
C GLU A 7 -1.16 15.15 6.95
N VAL A 8 -1.32 14.98 5.64
CA VAL A 8 -1.76 16.07 4.75
C VAL A 8 -3.28 16.15 4.88
N ASN A 9 -3.77 16.81 5.94
CA ASN A 9 -5.20 17.07 6.11
C ASN A 9 -5.65 18.17 5.14
N GLY A 10 -6.71 17.88 4.38
CA GLY A 10 -7.18 18.62 3.21
C GLY A 10 -7.78 20.00 3.44
N GLU A 11 -7.03 20.92 4.05
CA GLU A 11 -7.30 22.36 3.99
C GLU A 11 -6.01 23.12 3.61
N GLY A 12 -5.85 23.44 2.33
CA GLY A 12 -5.17 24.65 1.83
C GLY A 12 -3.73 24.98 2.25
N ILE A 13 -2.99 24.09 2.91
CA ILE A 13 -1.56 24.29 3.18
C ILE A 13 -0.80 23.50 2.12
N ASN A 14 -0.10 24.24 1.27
CA ASN A 14 0.86 23.66 0.33
C ASN A 14 2.06 23.18 1.16
N ILE A 15 2.15 21.87 1.43
CA ILE A 15 3.16 21.31 2.34
C ILE A 15 4.37 20.89 1.52
N ARG A 16 5.47 21.61 1.68
CA ARG A 16 6.77 21.26 1.11
C ARG A 16 7.70 20.71 2.19
N ILE A 17 8.27 19.56 1.87
CA ILE A 17 9.26 18.88 2.69
C ILE A 17 10.54 18.73 1.88
N LEU A 18 11.65 19.23 2.41
CA LEU A 18 12.97 19.10 1.81
C LEU A 18 13.81 18.10 2.61
N LEU A 19 14.09 16.94 2.03
CA LEU A 19 15.07 16.00 2.55
C LEU A 19 16.45 16.40 2.02
N LYS A 20 17.44 16.60 2.90
CA LYS A 20 18.80 17.00 2.53
C LYS A 20 19.84 15.96 2.87
N ASN A 21 20.95 15.96 2.13
CA ASN A 21 22.18 15.21 2.44
C ASN A 21 21.98 13.69 2.55
N GLY A 22 20.99 13.14 1.86
CA GLY A 22 20.70 11.70 1.90
C GLY A 22 21.49 10.92 0.85
N TYR A 23 21.77 9.65 1.14
CA TYR A 23 22.07 8.67 0.10
C TYR A 23 20.77 8.19 -0.53
N ILE A 24 20.39 8.79 -1.65
CA ILE A 24 19.20 8.44 -2.42
C ILE A 24 19.48 7.14 -3.16
N VAL A 25 18.65 6.12 -2.92
CA VAL A 25 18.79 4.79 -3.51
C VAL A 25 17.64 4.52 -4.46
N ASN A 26 17.98 4.02 -5.64
CA ASN A 26 17.03 3.55 -6.63
C ASN A 26 17.54 2.23 -7.24
N PHE A 27 16.76 1.63 -8.14
CA PHE A 27 17.10 0.34 -8.74
C PHE A 27 18.42 0.35 -9.53
N ASP A 28 18.82 1.52 -10.02
CA ASP A 28 20.00 1.74 -10.86
C ASP A 28 21.25 2.17 -10.07
N GLY A 29 21.14 2.34 -8.75
CA GLY A 29 22.27 2.63 -7.87
C GLY A 29 21.93 3.61 -6.75
N LYS A 30 22.95 4.28 -6.25
CA LYS A 30 22.80 5.32 -5.21
C LYS A 30 23.65 6.54 -5.50
N PHE A 31 23.16 7.70 -5.07
CA PHE A 31 23.93 8.94 -5.10
C PHE A 31 23.59 9.82 -3.90
N HIS A 32 24.52 10.69 -3.53
CA HIS A 32 24.29 11.69 -2.48
C HIS A 32 23.53 12.89 -3.04
N GLY A 33 22.46 13.32 -2.35
CA GLY A 33 21.60 14.41 -2.80
C GLY A 33 20.42 14.74 -1.87
N ASP A 34 19.53 15.55 -2.41
CA ASP A 34 18.35 16.12 -1.76
C ASP A 34 17.07 15.75 -2.54
N ILE A 35 15.93 15.70 -1.85
CA ILE A 35 14.61 15.47 -2.42
C ILE A 35 13.64 16.54 -1.91
N LEU A 36 12.99 17.26 -2.83
CA LEU A 36 11.90 18.16 -2.51
C LEU A 36 10.56 17.50 -2.83
N VAL A 37 9.71 17.43 -1.81
CA VAL A 37 8.33 16.95 -1.89
C VAL A 37 7.40 18.16 -1.75
N GLU A 38 6.37 18.23 -2.57
CA GLU A 38 5.29 19.22 -2.50
C GLU A 38 3.95 18.47 -2.62
N ASP A 39 3.04 18.67 -1.68
CA ASP A 39 1.70 18.08 -1.68
C ASP A 39 1.68 16.56 -1.93
N GLY A 40 2.61 15.85 -1.26
CA GLY A 40 2.77 14.40 -1.36
C GLY A 40 3.43 13.90 -2.64
N GLN A 41 3.89 14.80 -3.52
CA GLN A 41 4.59 14.46 -4.76
C GLN A 41 6.06 14.89 -4.72
N ILE A 42 6.95 14.05 -5.24
CA ILE A 42 8.35 14.45 -5.42
C ILE A 42 8.43 15.39 -6.62
N ILE A 43 8.73 16.67 -6.37
CA ILE A 43 8.82 17.70 -7.41
C ILE A 43 10.26 17.93 -7.88
N LYS A 44 11.26 17.58 -7.07
CA LYS A 44 12.67 17.72 -7.45
C LYS A 44 13.55 16.71 -6.73
N VAL A 45 14.51 16.17 -7.47
CA VAL A 45 15.58 15.32 -6.96
C VAL A 45 16.89 15.83 -7.52
N GLY A 46 17.90 16.04 -6.69
CA GLY A 46 19.16 16.61 -7.16
C GLY A 46 20.18 16.80 -6.05
N ARG A 47 21.11 17.73 -6.24
CA ARG A 47 22.08 18.14 -5.22
C ARG A 47 21.88 19.63 -4.92
N ASN A 48 22.11 20.01 -3.67
CA ASN A 48 22.08 21.40 -3.23
C ASN A 48 20.77 22.11 -3.59
N ILE A 49 19.63 21.49 -3.28
CA ILE A 49 18.32 22.12 -3.44
C ILE A 49 18.23 23.29 -2.44
N THR A 50 17.91 24.48 -2.95
CA THR A 50 17.84 25.75 -2.21
C THR A 50 16.43 26.32 -2.13
N GLU A 51 15.46 25.70 -2.80
CA GLU A 51 14.06 26.06 -2.71
C GLU A 51 13.56 26.02 -1.26
N GLN A 52 12.69 26.97 -0.92
CA GLN A 52 12.08 27.02 0.40
C GLN A 52 11.12 25.84 0.60
N ALA A 53 11.16 25.29 1.81
CA ALA A 53 10.26 24.25 2.30
C ALA A 53 9.86 24.59 3.74
N GLU A 54 8.64 24.26 4.11
CA GLU A 54 8.12 24.45 5.47
C GLU A 54 8.83 23.53 6.46
N SER A 55 9.24 22.34 6.00
CA SER A 55 9.98 21.35 6.79
C SER A 55 11.25 20.92 6.07
N VAL A 56 12.37 20.93 6.79
CA VAL A 56 13.67 20.45 6.29
C VAL A 56 14.12 19.29 7.17
N ILE A 57 14.35 18.14 6.54
CA ILE A 57 14.82 16.92 7.19
C ILE A 57 16.26 16.67 6.75
N ASP A 58 17.20 16.74 7.70
CA ASP A 58 18.59 16.36 7.43
C ASP A 58 18.74 14.84 7.49
N ALA A 59 19.10 14.25 6.36
CA ALA A 59 19.31 12.82 6.18
C ALA A 59 20.80 12.47 6.01
N GLU A 60 21.72 13.34 6.46
CA GLU A 60 23.16 13.07 6.49
C GLU A 60 23.46 11.69 7.09
N GLY A 61 24.36 10.93 6.43
CA GLY A 61 24.70 9.56 6.80
C GLY A 61 23.58 8.51 6.63
N ASN A 62 22.36 8.91 6.27
CA ASN A 62 21.22 8.03 6.12
C ASN A 62 20.92 7.67 4.65
N TYR A 63 20.22 6.56 4.47
CA TYR A 63 19.70 6.13 3.18
C TYR A 63 18.23 6.50 3.01
N VAL A 64 17.91 7.04 1.83
CA VAL A 64 16.57 7.42 1.41
C VAL A 64 16.13 6.46 0.31
N PHE A 65 15.15 5.62 0.62
CA PHE A 65 14.57 4.64 -0.29
C PHE A 65 13.16 5.06 -0.68
N PRO A 66 12.64 4.62 -1.83
CA PRO A 66 11.20 4.53 -2.04
C PRO A 66 10.56 3.75 -0.89
N GLY A 67 9.35 4.12 -0.51
CA GLY A 67 8.56 3.29 0.40
C GLY A 67 8.37 1.89 -0.19
N PHE A 68 8.57 0.86 0.63
CA PHE A 68 8.50 -0.52 0.14
C PHE A 68 7.07 -0.94 -0.17
N ILE A 69 6.96 -1.89 -1.09
CA ILE A 69 5.70 -2.49 -1.52
C ILE A 69 5.71 -3.96 -1.09
N ASP A 70 4.80 -4.34 -0.19
CA ASP A 70 4.57 -5.74 0.15
C ASP A 70 3.41 -6.29 -0.67
N SER A 71 3.72 -7.14 -1.64
CA SER A 71 2.73 -7.70 -2.56
C SER A 71 1.93 -8.88 -1.98
N HIS A 72 2.20 -9.32 -0.75
CA HIS A 72 1.52 -10.48 -0.17
C HIS A 72 1.36 -10.34 1.33
N THR A 73 0.25 -9.72 1.73
CA THR A 73 -0.18 -9.64 3.13
C THR A 73 -1.47 -10.43 3.37
N HIS A 74 -1.76 -10.73 4.64
CA HIS A 74 -3.03 -11.34 5.07
C HIS A 74 -3.58 -10.56 6.25
N ILE A 75 -4.08 -9.34 5.99
CA ILE A 75 -4.43 -8.41 7.06
C ILE A 75 -5.70 -8.84 7.79
N GLY A 76 -5.67 -8.79 9.12
CA GLY A 76 -6.74 -9.22 10.01
C GLY A 76 -6.75 -10.72 10.29
N CYS A 77 -5.71 -11.46 9.89
CA CYS A 77 -5.56 -12.87 10.26
C CYS A 77 -5.24 -13.04 11.76
N HIS A 78 -4.55 -12.07 12.37
CA HIS A 78 -4.34 -12.00 13.81
C HIS A 78 -5.45 -11.15 14.44
N LYS A 79 -6.51 -11.82 14.91
CA LYS A 79 -7.72 -11.16 15.42
C LYS A 79 -7.43 -10.17 16.56
N GLU A 80 -6.40 -10.44 17.34
CA GLU A 80 -5.92 -9.60 18.45
C GLU A 80 -5.23 -8.30 18.02
N LEU A 81 -4.68 -8.26 16.80
CA LEU A 81 -4.02 -7.08 16.25
C LEU A 81 -5.01 -6.24 15.44
N GLY A 82 -5.76 -6.89 14.55
CA GLY A 82 -6.68 -6.23 13.63
C GLY A 82 -5.99 -5.35 12.58
N PHE A 83 -6.79 -4.75 11.69
CA PHE A 83 -6.32 -4.08 10.48
C PHE A 83 -5.43 -2.87 10.78
N SER A 84 -5.80 -2.06 11.77
CA SER A 84 -5.06 -0.83 12.11
C SER A 84 -3.66 -1.13 12.64
N LYS A 85 -3.51 -2.07 13.58
CA LYS A 85 -2.18 -2.37 14.15
C LYS A 85 -1.27 -3.06 13.15
N GLU A 86 -1.80 -3.98 12.34
CA GLU A 86 -1.01 -4.68 11.33
C GLU A 86 -0.54 -3.74 10.22
N THR A 87 -1.40 -2.86 9.70
CA THR A 87 -1.00 -1.84 8.71
C THR A 87 -0.04 -0.81 9.30
N LYS A 88 -0.18 -0.45 10.58
CA LYS A 88 0.78 0.39 11.29
C LYS A 88 2.16 -0.25 11.40
N ALA A 89 2.22 -1.56 11.64
CA ALA A 89 3.49 -2.28 11.65
C ALA A 89 4.20 -2.21 10.28
N ALA A 90 3.44 -2.33 9.18
CA ALA A 90 3.98 -2.14 7.82
C ALA A 90 4.59 -0.73 7.65
N LYS A 91 3.86 0.33 8.02
CA LYS A 91 4.34 1.73 7.96
C LYS A 91 5.64 1.92 8.76
N LEU A 92 5.66 1.46 10.00
CA LEU A 92 6.81 1.58 10.90
C LEU A 92 8.05 0.81 10.39
N GLY A 93 7.82 -0.32 9.71
CA GLY A 93 8.86 -1.11 9.06
C GLY A 93 9.28 -0.59 7.68
N GLY A 94 8.57 0.40 7.11
CA GLY A 94 8.92 1.02 5.84
C GLY A 94 8.13 0.67 4.62
N THR A 95 7.13 -0.16 4.81
CA THR A 95 6.20 -0.54 3.76
C THR A 95 5.09 0.49 3.71
N THR A 96 5.02 1.24 2.61
CA THR A 96 4.03 2.29 2.40
C THR A 96 2.88 1.84 1.51
N THR A 97 3.02 0.69 0.84
CA THR A 97 1.94 0.07 0.06
C THR A 97 1.90 -1.43 0.35
N ILE A 98 0.70 -1.96 0.60
CA ILE A 98 0.47 -3.40 0.76
C ILE A 98 -0.56 -3.90 -0.24
N PHE A 99 -0.44 -5.17 -0.62
CA PHE A 99 -1.48 -5.92 -1.30
C PHE A 99 -2.03 -6.98 -0.36
N ASP A 100 -3.32 -6.92 -0.08
CA ASP A 100 -4.02 -7.89 0.76
C ASP A 100 -5.00 -8.74 -0.08
N PHE A 101 -5.43 -9.87 0.47
CA PHE A 101 -6.30 -10.82 -0.20
C PHE A 101 -7.74 -10.74 0.30
N VAL A 102 -8.65 -10.62 -0.65
CA VAL A 102 -10.08 -10.86 -0.47
C VAL A 102 -10.32 -12.36 -0.60
N TYR A 103 -10.98 -12.94 0.41
CA TYR A 103 -11.42 -14.33 0.42
C TYR A 103 -12.95 -14.40 0.36
N PRO A 104 -13.54 -14.55 -0.83
CA PRO A 104 -14.98 -14.76 -0.96
C PRO A 104 -15.44 -16.02 -0.22
N LYS A 105 -16.58 -15.94 0.45
CA LYS A 105 -17.27 -17.11 0.98
C LYS A 105 -17.84 -17.94 -0.18
N LYS A 106 -18.10 -19.22 0.08
CA LYS A 106 -18.77 -20.12 -0.87
C LYS A 106 -20.06 -19.48 -1.39
N GLY A 107 -20.20 -19.39 -2.71
CA GLY A 107 -21.35 -18.76 -3.39
C GLY A 107 -21.44 -17.23 -3.28
N GLU A 108 -20.49 -16.55 -2.65
CA GLU A 108 -20.46 -15.08 -2.57
C GLU A 108 -19.93 -14.48 -3.88
N ARG A 109 -20.58 -13.41 -4.36
CA ARG A 109 -20.08 -12.67 -5.53
C ARG A 109 -18.76 -11.97 -5.20
N LEU A 110 -17.82 -11.98 -6.13
CA LEU A 110 -16.49 -11.38 -5.94
C LEU A 110 -16.56 -9.89 -5.55
N ILE A 111 -17.48 -9.13 -6.15
CA ILE A 111 -17.66 -7.70 -5.85
C ILE A 111 -18.15 -7.46 -4.41
N THR A 112 -19.00 -8.36 -3.89
CA THR A 112 -19.53 -8.27 -2.53
C THR A 112 -18.41 -8.51 -1.52
N ALA A 113 -17.62 -9.56 -1.74
CA ALA A 113 -16.45 -9.85 -0.92
C ALA A 113 -15.42 -8.70 -0.97
N LEU A 114 -15.18 -8.13 -2.15
CA LEU A 114 -14.27 -6.98 -2.33
C LEU A 114 -14.73 -5.78 -1.51
N ASN A 115 -16.00 -5.40 -1.61
CA ASN A 115 -16.56 -4.26 -0.87
C ASN A 115 -16.55 -4.51 0.64
N SER A 116 -16.87 -5.72 1.08
CA SER A 116 -16.80 -6.09 2.50
C SER A 116 -15.37 -6.01 3.04
N LYS A 117 -14.35 -6.35 2.25
CA LYS A 117 -12.95 -6.21 2.67
C LYS A 117 -12.52 -4.74 2.69
N ARG A 118 -12.94 -3.94 1.70
CA ARG A 118 -12.68 -2.49 1.67
C ARG A 118 -13.23 -1.77 2.89
N SER A 119 -14.46 -2.09 3.30
CA SER A 119 -15.07 -1.45 4.47
C SER A 119 -14.31 -1.72 5.78
N GLN A 120 -13.52 -2.80 5.85
CA GLN A 120 -12.66 -3.08 7.02
C GLN A 120 -11.44 -2.16 7.11
N TYR A 121 -11.10 -1.46 6.04
CA TYR A 121 -10.03 -0.46 6.00
C TYR A 121 -10.54 0.99 6.11
N GLU A 122 -11.86 1.21 6.18
CA GLU A 122 -12.42 2.55 6.33
C GLU A 122 -11.89 3.21 7.61
N GLY A 123 -11.37 4.45 7.47
CA GLY A 123 -10.77 5.19 8.58
C GLY A 123 -9.37 4.73 8.99
N ILE A 124 -8.72 3.83 8.24
CA ILE A 124 -7.34 3.39 8.50
C ILE A 124 -6.40 3.98 7.45
N ASP A 125 -5.55 4.92 7.87
CA ASP A 125 -4.58 5.62 6.99
C ASP A 125 -3.13 5.41 7.46
N ASN A 126 -2.69 4.15 7.50
CA ASN A 126 -1.31 3.81 7.83
C ASN A 126 -0.44 3.59 6.58
N CYS A 127 -1.01 3.01 5.54
CA CYS A 127 -0.34 2.74 4.27
C CYS A 127 -1.39 2.60 3.17
N LYS A 128 -0.96 2.72 1.91
CA LYS A 128 -1.82 2.45 0.77
C LYS A 128 -2.15 0.96 0.73
N VAL A 129 -3.42 0.63 0.53
CA VAL A 129 -3.89 -0.76 0.43
C VAL A 129 -4.46 -1.03 -0.96
N GLU A 130 -3.93 -2.04 -1.63
CA GLU A 130 -4.46 -2.62 -2.85
C GLU A 130 -4.97 -4.04 -2.56
N LEU A 131 -5.91 -4.54 -3.37
CA LEU A 131 -6.56 -5.82 -3.11
C LEU A 131 -6.44 -6.78 -4.29
N HIS A 132 -5.99 -8.00 -3.98
CA HIS A 132 -6.15 -9.18 -4.81
C HIS A 132 -7.44 -9.91 -4.45
N VAL A 133 -8.10 -10.54 -5.42
CA VAL A 133 -9.28 -11.38 -5.17
C VAL A 133 -8.93 -12.84 -5.39
N VAL A 134 -9.19 -13.68 -4.39
CA VAL A 134 -9.04 -15.12 -4.49
C VAL A 134 -10.22 -15.71 -5.23
N ILE A 135 -9.94 -16.56 -6.23
CA ILE A 135 -10.94 -17.37 -6.92
C ILE A 135 -10.90 -18.76 -6.28
N SER A 136 -11.85 -19.02 -5.39
CA SER A 136 -12.00 -20.29 -4.67
C SER A 136 -12.95 -21.27 -5.37
N GLU A 137 -13.87 -20.77 -6.20
CA GLU A 137 -14.84 -21.57 -6.96
C GLU A 137 -14.95 -20.99 -8.38
N PHE A 138 -15.14 -21.86 -9.38
CA PHE A 138 -15.40 -21.44 -10.76
C PHE A 138 -16.89 -21.61 -11.07
N THR A 139 -17.60 -20.49 -11.15
CA THR A 139 -19.03 -20.44 -11.49
C THR A 139 -19.24 -20.15 -12.98
N GLU A 140 -20.42 -20.45 -13.51
CA GLU A 140 -20.77 -20.16 -14.91
C GLU A 140 -20.64 -18.66 -15.24
N ASP A 141 -20.92 -17.78 -14.29
CA ASP A 141 -20.84 -16.32 -14.45
C ASP A 141 -19.48 -15.71 -14.08
N MET A 142 -18.44 -16.53 -13.84
CA MET A 142 -17.13 -16.06 -13.36
C MET A 142 -16.50 -14.98 -14.26
N TYR A 143 -16.62 -15.11 -15.57
CA TYR A 143 -16.10 -14.11 -16.51
C TYR A 143 -16.73 -12.72 -16.30
N GLU A 144 -18.04 -12.67 -16.00
CA GLU A 144 -18.72 -11.41 -15.70
C GLU A 144 -18.26 -10.84 -14.36
N GLN A 145 -18.10 -11.69 -13.33
CA GLN A 145 -17.60 -11.28 -12.03
C GLN A 145 -16.17 -10.71 -12.12
N LEU A 146 -15.30 -11.30 -12.95
CA LEU A 146 -13.94 -10.80 -13.20
C LEU A 146 -13.96 -9.41 -13.88
N LYS A 147 -14.86 -9.18 -14.85
CA LYS A 147 -15.03 -7.85 -15.46
C LYS A 147 -15.51 -6.82 -14.43
N GLU A 148 -16.40 -7.21 -13.53
CA GLU A 148 -16.92 -6.36 -12.47
C GLU A 148 -15.81 -5.89 -11.52
N ILE A 149 -15.03 -6.83 -10.95
CA ILE A 149 -13.94 -6.45 -10.04
C ILE A 149 -12.80 -5.70 -10.75
N LYS A 150 -12.55 -5.99 -12.03
CA LYS A 150 -11.61 -5.22 -12.86
C LYS A 150 -12.03 -3.76 -13.00
N ARG A 151 -13.32 -3.51 -13.29
CA ARG A 151 -13.88 -2.14 -13.32
C ARG A 151 -13.82 -1.47 -11.95
N ALA A 152 -13.96 -2.25 -10.88
CA ALA A 152 -13.80 -1.77 -9.51
C ALA A 152 -12.34 -1.52 -9.10
N GLY A 153 -11.36 -1.72 -9.99
CA GLY A 153 -9.95 -1.38 -9.78
C GLY A 153 -9.03 -2.55 -9.45
N VAL A 154 -9.54 -3.77 -9.28
CA VAL A 154 -8.72 -4.96 -9.00
C VAL A 154 -7.83 -5.29 -10.20
N ARG A 155 -6.52 -5.47 -9.95
CA ARG A 155 -5.51 -5.73 -10.99
C ARG A 155 -4.93 -7.14 -10.97
N GLY A 156 -5.16 -7.92 -9.91
CA GLY A 156 -4.65 -9.28 -9.79
C GLY A 156 -5.64 -10.19 -9.07
N VAL A 157 -5.67 -11.46 -9.49
CA VAL A 157 -6.44 -12.54 -8.87
C VAL A 157 -5.51 -13.65 -8.44
N LYS A 158 -5.91 -14.44 -7.44
CA LYS A 158 -5.15 -15.58 -6.94
C LYS A 158 -5.97 -16.86 -7.05
N VAL A 159 -5.36 -17.91 -7.59
CA VAL A 159 -5.94 -19.25 -7.68
C VAL A 159 -5.04 -20.19 -6.90
N TYR A 160 -5.64 -21.09 -6.13
CA TYR A 160 -4.89 -22.13 -5.43
C TYR A 160 -4.95 -23.43 -6.25
N THR A 161 -3.79 -24.03 -6.50
CA THR A 161 -3.67 -25.38 -7.09
C THR A 161 -3.51 -26.47 -6.01
N THR A 162 -3.38 -26.04 -4.76
CA THR A 162 -3.31 -26.86 -3.56
C THR A 162 -4.60 -26.70 -2.76
N HIS A 163 -4.85 -27.64 -1.84
CA HIS A 163 -6.10 -27.78 -1.09
C HIS A 163 -7.27 -28.23 -1.97
N ASP A 164 -7.91 -29.32 -1.56
CA ASP A 164 -9.15 -29.74 -2.18
C ASP A 164 -10.21 -28.68 -1.83
N ILE A 165 -10.63 -27.92 -2.84
CA ILE A 165 -11.67 -26.89 -2.74
C ILE A 165 -12.95 -27.50 -2.13
N ASN A 166 -13.14 -28.82 -2.24
CA ASN A 166 -14.25 -29.55 -1.63
C ASN A 166 -14.02 -29.97 -0.17
N LYS A 167 -12.80 -29.91 0.36
CA LYS A 167 -12.47 -30.35 1.75
C LYS A 167 -12.12 -29.22 2.71
N ALA A 168 -12.02 -27.96 2.27
CA ALA A 168 -11.70 -26.82 3.15
C ALA A 168 -12.84 -26.42 4.14
N LYS A 169 -13.81 -27.30 4.38
CA LYS A 169 -14.96 -27.10 5.28
C LYS A 169 -15.36 -28.36 6.06
N GLN A 170 -14.38 -29.08 6.59
CA GLN A 170 -14.61 -29.96 7.75
C GLN A 170 -13.90 -29.36 8.96
#